data_AF-A0A2H6JV30-F1
#
_entry.id   AF-A0A2H6JV30-F1
#
_cell.length_a   1.000
_cell.length_b   1.000
_cell.length_c   1.000
_cell.angle_alpha   90.00
_cell.angle_beta   90.00
_cell.angle_gamma   90.00
#
_symmetry.space_group_name_H-M   'P 1'
#
loop_
_entity.id
_entity.type
_entity.pdbx_description
1 polymer ?
#
loop_
_entity_poly.entity_id
_entity_poly.type
_entity_poly.pdbx_seq_one_letter_code
_entity_poly.pdbx_strand_id
1 'polypeptide(L)'
;MDKKATTESENAALVSRLSEVVENNKKLREEVKRLKQEMSTTLHDIELCREEKKAYSRKLTQLSEDMRYYFTTSKKQKIKSLLSIIKVMKGERGVIKTIELIKILEWKKARVHKNLNRLIELGIVSRRSIGVYSLANDFLRINSDDELKQLLLAKMVAEELKDL
;
A
#
# COMPACT_ATOMS: atom_id res chain seq x y z
N MET A 1 -71.13 51.81 5.11
CA MET A 1 -70.50 51.57 3.78
C MET A 1 -69.30 50.62 3.93
N ASP A 2 -69.30 49.77 4.96
CA ASP A 2 -68.05 49.21 5.51
C ASP A 2 -67.71 47.80 5.05
N LYS A 3 -68.68 47.07 4.46
CA LYS A 3 -68.49 45.69 3.99
C LYS A 3 -67.56 45.59 2.77
N LYS A 4 -67.57 46.60 1.89
CA LYS A 4 -66.77 46.60 0.66
C LYS A 4 -65.28 46.83 0.96
N ALA A 5 -64.98 47.78 1.84
CA ALA A 5 -63.62 48.08 2.28
C ALA A 5 -62.98 46.92 3.07
N THR A 6 -63.76 46.19 3.87
CA THR A 6 -63.29 44.98 4.58
C THR A 6 -62.99 43.83 3.62
N THR A 7 -63.85 43.55 2.64
CA THR A 7 -63.59 42.52 1.62
C THR A 7 -62.38 42.84 0.72
N GLU A 8 -62.15 44.12 0.41
CA GLU A 8 -60.97 44.54 -0.37
C GLU A 8 -59.67 44.35 0.44
N SER A 9 -59.69 44.62 1.74
CA SER A 9 -58.55 44.39 2.65
C SER A 9 -58.23 42.90 2.82
N GLU A 10 -59.25 42.04 2.95
CA GLU A 10 -59.07 40.59 3.05
C GLU A 10 -58.50 40.00 1.75
N ASN A 11 -58.99 40.46 0.60
CA ASN A 11 -58.47 40.04 -0.69
C ASN A 11 -57.00 40.48 -0.89
N ALA A 12 -56.62 41.68 -0.46
CA ALA A 12 -55.23 42.13 -0.52
C ALA A 12 -54.30 41.25 0.34
N ALA A 13 -54.73 40.87 1.55
CA ALA A 13 -53.97 39.97 2.43
C ALA A 13 -53.82 38.56 1.83
N LEU A 14 -54.88 38.02 1.23
CA LEU A 14 -54.85 36.72 0.54
C LEU A 14 -53.91 36.74 -0.67
N VAL A 15 -53.93 37.81 -1.48
CA VAL A 15 -53.02 37.97 -2.61
C VAL A 15 -51.57 38.02 -2.14
N SER A 16 -51.27 38.78 -1.07
CA SER A 16 -49.92 38.83 -0.51
C SER A 16 -49.43 37.44 -0.06
N ARG A 17 -50.28 36.67 0.62
CA ARG A 17 -49.94 35.32 1.09
C ARG A 17 -49.78 34.33 -0.07
N LEU A 18 -50.59 34.47 -1.12
CA LEU A 18 -50.46 33.66 -2.33
C LEU A 18 -49.14 33.96 -3.06
N SER A 19 -48.77 35.24 -3.19
CA SER A 19 -47.49 35.65 -3.78
C SER A 19 -46.29 35.07 -3.01
N GLU A 20 -46.34 35.06 -1.68
CA GLU A 20 -45.31 34.44 -0.84
C GLU A 20 -45.21 32.92 -1.08
N VAL A 21 -46.35 32.23 -1.14
CA VAL A 21 -46.40 30.78 -1.43
C VAL A 21 -45.85 30.46 -2.83
N VAL A 22 -46.13 31.31 -3.82
CA VAL A 22 -45.62 31.15 -5.19
C VAL A 22 -44.08 31.30 -5.21
N GLU A 23 -43.55 32.31 -4.54
CA GLU A 23 -42.10 32.54 -4.48
C GLU A 23 -41.37 31.42 -3.70
N ASN A 24 -41.95 30.98 -2.57
CA ASN A 24 -41.41 29.85 -1.82
C ASN A 24 -41.43 28.54 -2.64
N ASN A 25 -42.49 28.30 -3.41
CA ASN A 25 -42.54 27.15 -4.32
C ASN A 25 -41.48 27.23 -5.43
N LYS A 26 -41.19 28.42 -5.95
CA LYS A 26 -40.13 28.62 -6.94
C LYS A 26 -38.77 28.29 -6.34
N LYS A 27 -38.46 28.80 -5.13
CA LYS A 27 -37.22 28.48 -4.41
C LYS A 27 -37.07 26.98 -4.13
N LEU A 28 -38.13 26.33 -3.66
CA LEU A 28 -38.13 24.89 -3.40
C LEU A 28 -37.87 24.07 -4.67
N ARG A 29 -38.41 24.49 -5.83
CA ARG A 29 -38.14 23.80 -7.10
C ARG A 29 -36.67 23.88 -7.50
N GLU A 30 -36.03 25.03 -7.34
CA GLU A 30 -34.60 25.18 -7.61
C GLU A 30 -33.75 24.40 -6.61
N GLU A 31 -34.14 24.37 -5.32
CA GLU A 31 -33.47 23.56 -4.30
C GLU A 31 -33.51 22.06 -4.65
N VAL A 32 -34.69 21.55 -5.03
CA VAL A 32 -34.85 20.15 -5.45
C VAL A 32 -34.01 19.84 -6.69
N LYS A 33 -33.91 20.78 -7.64
CA LYS A 33 -33.08 20.62 -8.84
C LYS A 33 -31.60 20.54 -8.47
N ARG A 34 -31.12 21.41 -7.58
CA ARG A 34 -29.75 21.37 -7.05
C ARG A 34 -29.47 20.05 -6.34
N LEU A 35 -30.33 19.65 -5.41
CA LEU A 35 -30.18 18.40 -4.66
C LEU A 35 -30.15 17.17 -5.56
N LYS A 36 -30.96 17.15 -6.63
CA LYS A 36 -30.90 16.07 -7.63
C LYS A 36 -29.55 16.02 -8.32
N GLN A 37 -28.99 17.18 -8.69
CA GLN A 37 -27.68 17.25 -9.34
C GLN A 37 -26.57 16.77 -8.38
N GLU A 38 -26.58 17.24 -7.13
CA GLU A 38 -25.62 16.82 -6.10
C GLU A 38 -25.70 15.31 -5.83
N MET A 39 -26.91 14.76 -5.75
CA MET A 39 -27.12 13.32 -5.57
C MET A 39 -26.59 12.51 -6.76
N SER A 40 -26.78 12.99 -7.99
CA SER A 40 -26.21 12.35 -9.19
C SER A 40 -24.69 12.35 -9.18
N THR A 41 -24.04 13.46 -8.82
CA THR A 41 -22.59 13.53 -8.68
C THR A 41 -22.08 12.59 -7.60
N THR A 42 -22.73 12.58 -6.44
CA THR A 42 -22.34 11.71 -5.31
C THR A 42 -22.44 10.22 -5.66
N LEU A 43 -23.49 9.83 -6.39
CA LEU A 43 -23.65 8.45 -6.86
C LEU A 43 -22.52 8.04 -7.81
N HIS A 44 -22.12 8.94 -8.72
CA HIS A 44 -21.02 8.70 -9.63
C HIS A 44 -19.68 8.50 -8.89
N ASP A 45 -19.41 9.34 -7.90
CA ASP A 45 -18.18 9.23 -7.09
C ASP A 45 -18.13 7.93 -6.29
N ILE A 46 -19.27 7.46 -5.77
CA ILE A 46 -19.39 6.16 -5.09
C ILE A 46 -19.07 5.00 -6.06
N GLU A 47 -19.52 5.07 -7.31
CA GLU A 47 -19.22 4.06 -8.33
C GLU A 47 -17.73 4.03 -8.68
N LEU A 48 -17.09 5.21 -8.84
CA LEU A 48 -15.65 5.31 -9.06
C LEU A 48 -14.86 4.68 -7.90
N CYS A 49 -15.21 5.02 -6.65
CA CYS A 49 -14.59 4.44 -5.46
C CYS A 49 -14.75 2.91 -5.41
N ARG A 50 -15.90 2.38 -5.85
CA ARG A 50 -16.16 0.95 -5.90
C ARG A 50 -15.26 0.25 -6.93
N GLU A 51 -15.05 0.83 -8.10
CA GLU A 51 -14.15 0.27 -9.12
C GLU A 51 -12.68 0.35 -8.68
N GLU A 52 -12.25 1.45 -8.06
CA GLU A 52 -10.91 1.53 -7.47
C GLU A 52 -10.69 0.46 -6.40
N LYS A 53 -11.67 0.27 -5.51
CA LYS A 53 -11.63 -0.80 -4.50
C LYS A 53 -11.48 -2.19 -5.14
N LYS A 54 -12.20 -2.47 -6.23
CA LYS A 54 -12.04 -3.73 -6.97
C LYS A 54 -10.63 -3.86 -7.56
N ALA A 55 -10.08 -2.80 -8.13
CA ALA A 55 -8.72 -2.79 -8.69
C ALA A 55 -7.67 -3.07 -7.60
N TYR A 56 -7.77 -2.43 -6.44
CA TYR A 56 -6.89 -2.69 -5.30
C TYR A 56 -7.01 -4.12 -4.79
N SER A 57 -8.24 -4.65 -4.70
CA SER A 57 -8.49 -6.04 -4.29
C SER A 57 -7.79 -7.03 -5.23
N ARG A 58 -7.87 -6.82 -6.55
CA ARG A 58 -7.15 -7.65 -7.54
C ARG A 58 -5.63 -7.59 -7.35
N LYS A 59 -5.07 -6.39 -7.16
CA LYS A 59 -3.63 -6.22 -6.89
C LYS A 59 -3.20 -6.95 -5.60
N LEU A 60 -4.02 -6.89 -4.55
CA LEU A 60 -3.75 -7.57 -3.29
C LEU A 60 -3.77 -9.09 -3.45
N THR A 61 -4.73 -9.63 -4.20
CA THR A 61 -4.79 -11.07 -4.51
C THR A 61 -3.55 -11.53 -5.27
N GLN A 62 -3.14 -10.80 -6.32
CA GLN A 62 -1.93 -11.11 -7.08
C GLN A 62 -0.69 -11.13 -6.16
N LEU A 63 -0.53 -10.10 -5.32
CA LEU A 63 0.59 -10.04 -4.38
C LEU A 63 0.58 -11.21 -3.38
N SER A 64 -0.59 -11.64 -2.93
CA SER A 64 -0.76 -12.80 -2.04
C SER A 64 -0.35 -14.11 -2.72
N GLU A 65 -0.72 -14.29 -3.99
CA GLU A 65 -0.33 -15.46 -4.79
C GLU A 65 1.17 -15.47 -5.08
N ASP A 66 1.73 -14.33 -5.46
CA ASP A 66 3.17 -14.16 -5.66
C ASP A 66 3.91 -14.51 -4.36
N MET A 67 3.49 -13.94 -3.22
CA MET A 67 4.05 -14.28 -1.91
C MET A 67 3.96 -15.78 -1.62
N ARG A 68 2.81 -16.40 -1.87
CA ARG A 68 2.62 -17.85 -1.64
C ARG A 68 3.60 -18.68 -2.46
N TYR A 69 3.85 -18.30 -3.71
CA TYR A 69 4.87 -18.90 -4.56
C TYR A 69 6.29 -18.73 -3.98
N TYR A 70 6.61 -17.56 -3.41
CA TYR A 70 7.87 -17.33 -2.68
C TYR A 70 8.02 -18.16 -1.40
N PHE A 71 6.91 -18.62 -0.81
CA PHE A 71 6.91 -19.47 0.38
C PHE A 71 6.91 -20.98 0.11
N THR A 72 7.12 -21.42 -1.13
CA THR A 72 7.41 -22.84 -1.44
C THR A 72 8.56 -23.37 -0.56
N THR A 73 8.53 -24.64 -0.18
CA THR A 73 9.48 -25.24 0.79
C THR A 73 10.95 -25.05 0.38
N SER A 74 11.25 -25.13 -0.92
CA SER A 74 12.59 -24.92 -1.46
C SER A 74 13.04 -23.44 -1.36
N LYS A 75 12.16 -22.49 -1.70
CA LYS A 75 12.44 -21.04 -1.56
C LYS A 75 12.49 -20.63 -0.08
N LYS A 76 11.65 -21.19 0.79
CA LYS A 76 11.69 -21.00 2.25
C LYS A 76 13.05 -21.39 2.84
N GLN A 77 13.64 -22.51 2.40
CA GLN A 77 14.96 -22.93 2.85
C GLN A 77 16.09 -22.03 2.31
N LYS A 78 15.94 -21.49 1.09
CA LYS A 78 16.85 -20.46 0.55
C LYS A 78 16.79 -19.20 1.40
N ILE A 79 15.60 -18.67 1.67
CA ILE A 79 15.38 -17.48 2.53
C ILE A 79 16.01 -17.68 3.91
N LYS A 80 15.77 -18.84 4.55
CA LYS A 80 16.37 -19.17 5.84
C LYS A 80 17.91 -19.14 5.77
N SER A 81 18.49 -19.67 4.70
CA SER A 81 19.95 -19.70 4.53
C SER A 81 20.54 -18.30 4.32
N LEU A 82 19.89 -17.46 3.51
CA LEU A 82 20.33 -16.07 3.30
C LEU A 82 20.21 -15.24 4.59
N LEU A 83 19.10 -15.38 5.33
CA LEU A 83 18.90 -14.71 6.62
C LEU A 83 19.96 -15.09 7.64
N SER A 84 20.35 -16.37 7.74
CA SER A 84 21.41 -16.79 8.66
C SER A 84 22.72 -16.07 8.40
N ILE A 85 23.14 -15.92 7.14
CA ILE A 85 24.36 -15.15 6.80
C ILE A 85 24.21 -13.69 7.20
N ILE A 86 23.08 -13.05 6.86
CA ILE A 86 22.84 -11.64 7.18
C ILE A 86 22.88 -11.42 8.69
N LYS A 87 22.24 -12.29 9.49
CA LYS A 87 22.25 -12.18 10.96
C LYS A 87 23.64 -12.32 11.54
N VAL A 88 24.45 -13.28 11.06
CA VAL A 88 25.85 -13.41 11.48
C VAL A 88 26.64 -12.15 11.12
N MET A 89 26.50 -11.64 9.89
CA MET A 89 27.15 -10.40 9.48
C MET A 89 26.74 -9.21 10.35
N LYS A 90 25.48 -9.10 10.75
CA LYS A 90 25.02 -8.05 11.69
C LYS A 90 25.68 -8.18 13.06
N GLY A 91 25.82 -9.40 13.59
CA GLY A 91 26.57 -9.66 14.81
C GLY A 91 28.03 -9.21 14.73
N GLU A 92 28.65 -9.41 13.57
CA GLU A 92 30.03 -8.99 13.26
C GLU A 92 30.12 -7.55 12.70
N ARG A 93 29.23 -6.65 13.16
CA ARG A 93 29.23 -5.21 12.79
C ARG A 93 29.21 -4.93 11.29
N GLY A 94 28.65 -5.86 10.52
CA GLY A 94 28.47 -5.75 9.07
C GLY A 94 29.68 -6.10 8.23
N VAL A 95 30.79 -6.57 8.80
CA VAL A 95 31.98 -6.98 8.01
C VAL A 95 32.45 -8.33 8.49
N ILE A 96 32.64 -9.28 7.57
CA ILE A 96 33.04 -10.65 7.95
C ILE A 96 33.94 -11.31 6.91
N LYS A 97 34.81 -12.22 7.36
CA LYS A 97 35.57 -13.10 6.47
C LYS A 97 34.77 -14.37 6.14
N THR A 98 34.96 -14.93 4.94
CA THR A 98 34.32 -16.21 4.58
C THR A 98 34.65 -17.32 5.57
N ILE A 99 35.91 -17.36 6.06
CA ILE A 99 36.37 -18.38 6.99
C ILE A 99 35.63 -18.30 8.34
N GLU A 100 35.29 -17.09 8.79
CA GLU A 100 34.50 -16.85 10.01
C GLU A 100 33.05 -17.28 9.78
N LEU A 101 32.44 -16.92 8.63
CA LEU A 101 31.11 -17.39 8.26
C LEU A 101 31.02 -18.93 8.23
N ILE A 102 32.01 -19.60 7.66
CA ILE A 102 32.08 -21.06 7.59
C ILE A 102 32.14 -21.67 9.00
N LYS A 103 32.93 -21.07 9.90
CA LYS A 103 33.05 -21.52 11.29
C LYS A 103 31.76 -21.30 12.08
N ILE A 104 31.18 -20.10 12.03
CA ILE A 104 29.99 -19.74 12.81
C ILE A 104 28.75 -20.50 12.35
N LEU A 105 28.58 -20.68 11.03
CA LEU A 105 27.42 -21.37 10.47
C LEU A 105 27.61 -22.88 10.40
N GLU A 106 28.85 -23.37 10.54
CA GLU A 106 29.25 -24.78 10.33
C GLU A 106 28.81 -25.33 8.96
N TRP A 107 28.81 -24.47 7.95
CA TRP A 107 28.39 -24.83 6.60
C TRP A 107 29.57 -25.20 5.71
N LYS A 108 29.34 -26.14 4.80
CA LYS A 108 30.30 -26.44 3.72
C LYS A 108 30.66 -25.17 2.96
N LYS A 109 31.95 -24.99 2.65
CA LYS A 109 32.51 -23.84 1.90
C LYS A 109 31.70 -23.49 0.65
N ALA A 110 31.30 -24.49 -0.15
CA ALA A 110 30.52 -24.28 -1.37
C ALA A 110 29.13 -23.66 -1.07
N ARG A 111 28.46 -24.07 0.02
CA ARG A 111 27.16 -23.52 0.42
C ARG A 111 27.29 -22.06 0.83
N VAL A 112 28.32 -21.70 1.61
CA VAL A 112 28.55 -20.31 2.02
C VAL A 112 28.80 -19.42 0.80
N HIS A 113 29.70 -19.83 -0.11
CA HIS A 113 29.97 -19.07 -1.33
C HIS A 113 28.74 -18.90 -2.22
N LYS A 114 27.94 -19.96 -2.41
CA LYS A 114 26.71 -19.88 -3.20
C LYS A 114 25.74 -18.84 -2.64
N ASN A 115 25.55 -18.83 -1.32
CA ASN A 115 24.63 -17.88 -0.70
C ASN A 115 25.22 -16.45 -0.67
N LEU A 116 26.53 -16.29 -0.46
CA LEU A 116 27.19 -14.98 -0.56
C LEU A 116 27.08 -14.39 -1.96
N ASN A 117 27.33 -15.18 -3.00
CA ASN A 117 27.15 -14.74 -4.38
C ASN A 117 25.71 -14.28 -4.64
N ARG A 118 24.71 -15.03 -4.14
CA ARG A 118 23.32 -14.61 -4.25
C ARG A 118 23.04 -13.31 -3.50
N LEU A 119 23.59 -13.11 -2.31
CA LEU A 119 23.46 -11.83 -1.58
C LEU A 119 24.13 -10.66 -2.30
N ILE A 120 25.19 -10.93 -3.07
CA ILE A 120 25.86 -9.91 -3.91
C ILE A 120 24.98 -9.54 -5.10
N GLU A 121 24.40 -10.51 -5.80
CA GLU A 121 23.44 -10.27 -6.89
C GLU A 121 22.26 -9.41 -6.41
N LEU A 122 21.75 -9.69 -5.21
CA LEU A 122 20.66 -8.92 -4.59
C LEU A 122 21.09 -7.53 -4.07
N GLY A 123 22.38 -7.17 -4.18
CA GLY A 123 22.92 -5.91 -3.67
C GLY A 123 22.89 -5.78 -2.14
N ILE A 124 22.78 -6.90 -1.41
CA ILE A 124 22.70 -6.95 0.05
C ILE A 124 24.10 -7.02 0.66
N VAL A 125 25.03 -7.71 -0.01
CA VAL A 125 26.41 -7.88 0.41
C VAL A 125 27.33 -7.37 -0.69
N SER A 126 28.46 -6.78 -0.31
CA SER A 126 29.51 -6.37 -1.23
C SER A 126 30.84 -7.00 -0.85
N ARG A 127 31.65 -7.37 -1.85
CA ARG A 127 33.01 -7.88 -1.62
C ARG A 127 33.95 -6.69 -1.42
N ARG A 128 34.70 -6.68 -0.31
CA ARG A 128 35.73 -5.65 -0.04
C ARG A 128 37.11 -6.06 -0.54
N SER A 129 37.45 -7.32 -0.31
CA SER A 129 38.70 -7.95 -0.76
C SER A 129 38.51 -9.46 -0.82
N ILE A 130 39.57 -10.21 -1.14
CA ILE A 130 39.52 -11.66 -1.26
C ILE A 130 39.04 -12.27 0.06
N GLY A 131 37.85 -12.85 0.04
CA GLY A 131 37.26 -13.50 1.21
C GLY A 131 36.73 -12.56 2.29
N VAL A 132 36.64 -11.25 2.06
CA VAL A 132 36.09 -10.27 3.00
C VAL A 132 34.85 -9.61 2.40
N TYR A 133 33.76 -9.59 3.16
CA TYR A 133 32.47 -9.09 2.71
C TYR A 133 31.90 -8.07 3.68
N SER A 134 31.11 -7.13 3.17
CA SER A 134 30.34 -6.20 3.98
C SER A 134 28.87 -6.19 3.65
N LEU A 135 28.05 -6.02 4.68
CA LEU A 135 26.61 -5.90 4.60
C LEU A 135 26.23 -4.46 4.21
N ALA A 136 25.21 -4.31 3.37
CA ALA A 136 24.66 -3.01 3.00
C ALA A 136 24.07 -2.27 4.21
N ASN A 137 24.15 -0.94 4.19
CA ASN A 137 23.69 -0.09 5.29
C ASN A 137 22.21 -0.28 5.63
N ASP A 138 21.37 -0.49 4.62
CA ASP A 138 19.92 -0.69 4.80
C ASP A 138 19.63 -1.94 5.66
N PHE A 139 20.42 -3.00 5.48
CA PHE A 139 20.31 -4.22 6.27
C PHE A 139 20.97 -4.10 7.65
N LEU A 140 22.01 -3.27 7.76
CA LEU A 140 22.67 -2.99 9.04
C LEU A 140 21.77 -2.26 10.02
N ARG A 141 20.96 -1.30 9.54
CA ARG A 141 20.10 -0.44 10.36
C ARG A 141 18.83 -1.12 10.89
N ILE A 142 18.40 -2.23 10.27
CA ILE A 142 17.19 -2.96 10.68
C ILE A 142 17.44 -3.73 11.97
N ASN A 143 16.61 -3.52 12.99
CA ASN A 143 16.70 -4.24 14.27
C ASN A 143 15.65 -5.35 14.42
N SER A 144 14.55 -5.29 13.64
CA SER A 144 13.49 -6.30 13.67
C SER A 144 13.80 -7.47 12.73
N ASP A 145 13.68 -8.68 13.25
CA ASP A 145 13.82 -9.91 12.47
C ASP A 145 12.76 -10.02 11.36
N ASP A 146 11.55 -9.48 11.60
CA ASP A 146 10.49 -9.49 10.60
C ASP A 146 10.76 -8.49 9.49
N GLU A 147 11.16 -7.26 9.83
CA GLU A 147 11.56 -6.24 8.84
C GLU A 147 12.75 -6.74 7.98
N LEU A 148 13.70 -7.44 8.59
CA LEU A 148 14.85 -8.00 7.88
C LEU A 148 14.41 -9.05 6.85
N LYS A 149 13.47 -9.91 7.24
CA LYS A 149 12.86 -10.91 6.36
C LYS A 149 12.07 -10.25 5.24
N GLN A 150 11.27 -9.23 5.54
CA GLN A 150 10.49 -8.50 4.54
C GLN A 150 11.41 -7.80 3.52
N LEU A 151 12.49 -7.15 3.96
CA LEU A 151 13.42 -6.49 3.06
C LEU A 151 14.16 -7.50 2.16
N LEU A 152 14.57 -8.65 2.70
CA LEU A 152 15.17 -9.71 1.89
C LEU A 152 14.19 -10.22 0.83
N LEU A 153 12.92 -10.45 1.21
CA LEU A 153 11.88 -10.88 0.27
C LEU A 153 11.67 -9.84 -0.83
N ALA A 154 11.59 -8.56 -0.48
CA ALA A 154 11.45 -7.47 -1.44
C ALA A 154 12.61 -7.44 -2.45
N LYS A 155 13.87 -7.61 -1.99
CA LYS A 155 15.04 -7.70 -2.89
C LYS A 155 14.96 -8.91 -3.82
N MET A 156 14.54 -10.07 -3.30
CA MET A 156 14.40 -11.28 -4.11
C MET A 156 13.31 -11.15 -5.18
N VAL A 157 12.16 -10.57 -4.82
CA VAL A 157 11.06 -10.30 -5.75
C VAL A 157 11.48 -9.32 -6.83
N ALA A 158 12.09 -8.20 -6.43
CA ALA A 158 12.53 -7.17 -7.38
C ALA A 158 13.56 -7.70 -8.39
N GLU A 159 14.44 -8.62 -7.98
CA GLU A 159 15.39 -9.26 -8.89
C GLU A 159 14.72 -10.20 -9.88
N GLU A 160 13.77 -11.04 -9.45
CA GLU A 160 13.03 -11.95 -10.34
C GLU A 160 12.16 -11.17 -11.35
N LEU A 161 11.67 -9.98 -10.98
CA LEU A 161 10.91 -9.12 -11.87
C LEU A 161 11.76 -8.39 -12.93
N LYS A 162 13.09 -8.33 -12.79
CA LYS A 162 13.97 -7.74 -13.84
C LYS A 162 14.09 -8.60 -15.08
N ASP A 163 13.82 -9.89 -14.95
CA ASP A 163 13.95 -10.89 -16.01
C ASP A 163 12.64 -11.12 -16.79
N LEU A 164 11.59 -10.35 -16.49
CA LEU A 164 10.28 -10.35 -17.16
C LEU A 164 10.14 -9.13 -18.10
#